data_AF-A0A7K1H7Y6-F1
#
_entry.id   AF-A0A7K1H7Y6-F1
#
_cell.length_a   1.000
_cell.length_b   1.000
_cell.length_c   1.000
_cell.angle_alpha   90.00
_cell.angle_beta   90.00
_cell.angle_gamma   90.00
#
_symmetry.space_group_name_H-M   'P 1'
#
loop_
_entity.id
_entity.type
_entity.pdbx_description
1 polymer ?
#
loop_
_entity_poly.entity_id
_entity_poly.type
_entity_poly.pdbx_seq_one_letter_code
_entity_poly.pdbx_strand_id
1 'polypeptide(L)'
;MSAPGRRFYRLRTPEPVTAVSVRVDPDRPDPYPVYLAVGVGRRRMSLTSDEAWALWRCLSEAVASLGTPPDYIRTDIRPARR
;
A
#
# COMPACT_ATOMS: atom_id res chain seq x y z
N MET A 1 -24.71 -2.35 13.11
CA MET A 1 -23.54 -3.22 12.88
C MET A 1 -22.64 -2.49 11.89
N SER A 2 -21.48 -1.98 12.32
CA SER A 2 -20.54 -1.35 11.39
C SER A 2 -19.98 -2.42 10.45
N ALA A 3 -20.12 -2.23 9.14
CA ALA A 3 -19.47 -3.09 8.15
C ALA A 3 -17.97 -3.22 8.49
N PRO A 4 -17.33 -4.40 8.33
CA PRO A 4 -15.91 -4.56 8.56
C PRO A 4 -15.13 -3.49 7.78
N GLY A 5 -14.65 -2.48 8.53
CA GLY A 5 -14.29 -1.19 7.96
C GLY A 5 -13.10 -1.31 7.02
N ARG A 6 -13.29 -0.85 5.77
CA ARG A 6 -12.24 -0.59 4.80
C ARG A 6 -11.03 0.04 5.49
N ARG A 7 -9.85 -0.51 5.26
CA ARG A 7 -8.61 -0.01 5.87
C ARG A 7 -7.83 0.80 4.86
N PHE A 8 -7.35 1.96 5.28
CA PHE A 8 -6.54 2.85 4.45
C PHE A 8 -5.18 3.09 5.10
N TYR A 9 -4.12 2.74 4.37
CA TYR A 9 -2.73 2.90 4.76
C TYR A 9 -2.05 3.92 3.84
N ARG A 10 -1.22 4.80 4.39
CA ARG A 10 -0.49 5.80 3.60
C ARG A 10 0.87 6.10 4.22
N LEU A 11 1.91 6.08 3.40
CA LEU A 11 3.25 6.57 3.75
C LEU A 11 3.66 7.68 2.78
N ARG A 12 4.29 8.74 3.30
CA ARG A 12 4.84 9.82 2.48
C ARG A 12 6.35 9.68 2.38
N THR A 13 6.90 9.91 1.20
CA THR A 13 8.35 10.06 1.00
C THR A 13 8.79 11.47 1.42
N PRO A 14 10.02 11.63 1.93
CA PRO A 14 10.51 12.93 2.39
C PRO A 14 10.83 13.90 1.24
N GLU A 15 11.47 13.47 0.13
CA GLU A 15 11.77 14.32 -1.03
C GLU A 15 12.01 13.46 -2.31
N PRO A 16 11.41 13.79 -3.47
CA PRO A 16 10.27 14.67 -3.62
C PRO A 16 9.06 14.15 -2.84
N VAL A 17 8.24 15.07 -2.31
CA VAL A 17 7.09 14.71 -1.47
C VAL A 17 6.02 14.00 -2.30
N THR A 18 6.01 12.66 -2.25
CA THR A 18 4.98 11.80 -2.82
C THR A 18 4.38 10.91 -1.74
N ALA A 19 3.31 10.17 -2.06
CA ALA A 19 2.70 9.25 -1.12
C ALA A 19 2.36 7.91 -1.78
N VAL A 20 2.65 6.82 -1.09
CA VAL A 20 2.12 5.50 -1.41
C VAL A 20 0.87 5.30 -0.57
N SER A 21 -0.24 4.95 -1.20
CA SER A 21 -1.53 4.71 -0.53
C SER A 21 -2.03 3.31 -0.88
N VAL A 22 -2.43 2.56 0.14
CA VAL A 22 -3.03 1.22 0.01
C VAL A 22 -4.40 1.24 0.66
N ARG A 23 -5.42 0.76 -0.06
CA ARG A 23 -6.76 0.51 0.49
C ARG A 23 -7.05 -0.98 0.44
N VAL A 24 -7.54 -1.52 1.55
CA VAL A 24 -7.98 -2.91 1.68
C VAL A 24 -9.48 -2.94 1.96
N ASP A 25 -10.22 -3.64 1.11
CA ASP A 25 -11.67 -3.84 1.19
C ASP A 25 -11.96 -5.35 1.11
N PRO A 26 -11.91 -6.09 2.23
CA PRO A 26 -12.00 -7.55 2.23
C PRO A 26 -13.41 -8.07 1.92
N ASP A 27 -14.43 -7.25 2.13
CA ASP A 27 -15.83 -7.61 1.87
C ASP A 27 -16.24 -7.33 0.41
N ARG A 28 -15.28 -6.92 -0.43
CA ARG A 28 -15.54 -6.63 -1.83
C ARG A 28 -15.89 -7.94 -2.57
N PRO A 29 -16.99 -7.98 -3.34
CA PRO A 29 -17.43 -9.20 -4.02
C PRO A 29 -16.57 -9.62 -5.22
N ASP A 30 -15.64 -8.77 -5.66
CA ASP A 30 -14.71 -9.07 -6.75
C ASP A 30 -13.33 -9.49 -6.22
N PRO A 31 -12.49 -10.18 -7.01
CA PRO A 31 -11.28 -10.82 -6.51
C PRO A 31 -10.15 -9.82 -6.20
N TYR A 32 -10.40 -8.51 -6.31
CA TYR A 32 -9.38 -7.47 -6.15
C TYR A 32 -9.65 -6.59 -4.91
N PRO A 33 -9.44 -7.11 -3.69
CA PRO A 33 -9.71 -6.39 -2.44
C PRO A 33 -8.65 -5.31 -2.14
N VAL A 34 -7.51 -5.32 -2.83
CA VAL A 34 -6.39 -4.39 -2.59
C VAL A 34 -6.30 -3.36 -3.70
N TYR A 35 -6.10 -2.10 -3.32
CA TYR A 35 -5.82 -1.02 -4.26
C TYR A 35 -4.56 -0.26 -3.87
N LEU A 36 -3.66 -0.08 -4.83
CA LEU A 36 -2.39 0.65 -4.69
C LEU A 36 -2.41 1.91 -5.54
N ALA A 37 -1.92 3.03 -4.99
CA ALA A 37 -1.60 4.23 -5.75
C ALA A 37 -0.29 4.85 -5.24
N VAL A 38 0.53 5.37 -6.16
CA VAL A 38 1.79 6.06 -5.86
C VAL A 38 1.70 7.47 -6.41
N GLY A 39 1.83 8.48 -5.56
CA GLY A 39 1.73 9.89 -5.92
C GLY A 39 0.32 10.43 -6.09
N VAL A 40 0.23 11.76 -6.20
CA VAL A 40 -1.04 12.49 -6.33
C VAL A 40 -1.61 12.27 -7.73
N GLY A 41 -2.92 12.03 -7.82
CA GLY A 41 -3.65 11.96 -9.09
C GLY A 41 -3.37 10.73 -9.96
N ARG A 42 -2.60 9.74 -9.49
CA ARG A 42 -2.30 8.53 -10.26
C ARG A 42 -3.44 7.51 -10.21
N ARG A 43 -3.56 6.71 -11.28
CA ARG A 43 -4.53 5.60 -11.35
C ARG A 43 -4.25 4.59 -10.25
N ARG A 44 -5.32 4.09 -9.64
CA ARG A 44 -5.26 2.99 -8.68
C ARG A 44 -5.07 1.68 -9.44
N MET A 45 -4.09 0.90 -9.03
CA MET A 45 -3.91 -0.49 -9.45
C MET A 45 -4.72 -1.37 -8.48
N SER A 46 -5.62 -2.18 -9.00
CA SER A 46 -6.35 -3.18 -8.21
C SER A 46 -5.59 -4.50 -8.23
N LEU A 47 -5.48 -5.17 -7.10
CA LEU A 47 -4.71 -6.40 -6.92
C LEU A 47 -5.54 -7.43 -6.14
N THR A 48 -5.40 -8.70 -6.51
CA THR A 48 -5.78 -9.80 -5.63
C THR A 48 -4.85 -9.85 -4.43
N SER A 49 -5.20 -10.63 -3.39
CA SER A 49 -4.32 -10.84 -2.24
C SER A 49 -2.98 -11.49 -2.63
N ASP A 50 -3.01 -12.45 -3.56
CA ASP A 50 -1.81 -13.17 -4.02
C ASP A 50 -0.91 -12.26 -4.85
N GLU A 51 -1.49 -11.44 -5.73
CA GLU A 51 -0.76 -10.43 -6.49
C GLU A 51 -0.11 -9.39 -5.59
N ALA A 52 -0.78 -8.97 -4.51
CA ALA A 52 -0.22 -8.03 -3.54
C ALA A 52 0.99 -8.62 -2.79
N TRP A 53 0.93 -9.90 -2.40
CA TRP A 53 2.06 -10.61 -1.79
C TRP A 53 3.23 -10.81 -2.77
N ALA A 54 2.93 -11.19 -4.01
CA ALA A 54 3.95 -11.32 -5.06
C ALA A 54 4.65 -9.97 -5.33
N LEU A 55 3.88 -8.89 -5.44
CA LEU A 55 4.41 -7.54 -5.59
C LEU A 55 5.31 -7.15 -4.41
N TRP A 56 4.86 -7.39 -3.17
CA TRP A 56 5.66 -7.13 -1.98
C TRP A 56 7.00 -7.88 -2.02
N ARG A 57 6.98 -9.17 -2.34
CA ARG A 57 8.19 -9.99 -2.37
C ARG A 57 9.16 -9.50 -3.44
N CYS A 58 8.69 -9.31 -4.67
CA CYS A 58 9.53 -8.85 -5.78
C CYS A 58 10.10 -7.46 -5.52
N LEU A 59 9.28 -6.53 -5.00
CA LEU A 59 9.72 -5.19 -4.70
C LEU A 59 10.75 -5.18 -3.57
N SER A 60 10.52 -5.96 -2.50
CA SER A 60 11.46 -6.06 -1.37
C SER A 60 12.84 -6.55 -1.80
N GLU A 61 12.89 -7.58 -2.66
CA GLU A 61 14.16 -8.06 -3.22
C GLU A 61 14.87 -7.01 -4.07
N ALA A 62 14.13 -6.39 -4.99
CA ALA A 62 14.68 -5.36 -5.86
C ALA A 62 15.25 -4.18 -5.07
N VAL A 63 14.52 -3.64 -4.08
CA VAL A 63 15.00 -2.49 -3.31
C VAL A 63 16.11 -2.86 -2.32
N ALA A 64 16.14 -4.08 -1.79
CA ALA A 64 17.25 -4.54 -0.95
C ALA A 64 18.58 -4.55 -1.71
N SER A 65 18.55 -4.85 -3.02
CA SER A 65 19.74 -4.78 -3.87
C SER A 65 20.30 -3.38 -4.08
N LEU A 66 19.51 -2.33 -3.76
CA LEU A 66 19.91 -0.92 -3.95
C LEU A 66 20.64 -0.34 -2.74
N GLY A 67 20.74 -1.07 -1.63
CA GLY A 67 21.53 -0.69 -0.46
C GLY A 67 20.71 -0.60 0.83
N THR A 68 21.12 0.31 1.73
CA THR A 68 20.52 0.42 3.07
C THR A 68 19.18 1.15 3.01
N PRO A 69 18.10 0.62 3.62
CA PRO A 69 16.81 1.29 3.63
C PRO A 69 16.86 2.64 4.39
N PRO A 70 16.19 3.69 3.89
CA PRO A 70 16.16 4.99 4.54
C PRO A 70 15.25 5.00 5.78
N ASP A 71 15.57 5.79 6.81
CA ASP A 71 14.90 5.73 8.11
C ASP A 71 13.38 5.90 8.07
N TYR A 72 12.85 6.71 7.14
CA TYR A 72 11.41 6.97 7.05
C TYR A 72 10.57 5.71 6.75
N ILE A 73 11.17 4.63 6.23
CA ILE A 73 10.46 3.36 6.00
C ILE A 73 10.09 2.65 7.32
N ARG A 74 10.71 3.03 8.44
CA ARG A 74 10.41 2.48 9.78
C ARG A 74 9.17 3.12 10.43
N THR A 75 8.53 4.07 9.75
CA THR A 75 7.33 4.75 10.25
C THR A 75 6.19 3.75 10.44
N ASP A 76 5.62 3.66 11.65
CA ASP A 76 4.39 2.90 11.91
C ASP A 76 3.20 3.54 11.19
N ILE A 77 2.55 2.78 10.30
CA ILE A 77 1.39 3.25 9.53
C ILE A 77 0.12 2.71 10.15
N ARG A 78 -0.56 3.56 10.93
CA ARG A 78 -1.87 3.21 11.48
C ARG A 78 -2.96 3.36 10.43
N PRO A 79 -3.79 2.33 10.20
CA PRO A 79 -4.88 2.44 9.25
C PRO A 79 -5.91 3.46 9.75
N ALA A 80 -6.30 4.38 8.88
CA ALA A 80 -7.44 5.24 9.16
C ALA A 80 -8.72 4.38 9.09
N ARG A 81 -9.52 4.38 10.16
CA ARG A 81 -10.91 3.91 10.12
C ARG A 81 -11.73 5.06 9.56
N ARG A 82 -12.34 4.88 8.40
CA ARG A 82 -13.30 5.83 7.83
C ARG A 82 -14.59 5.11 7.47
#